data_AF-A0A2X3GRA2-F1
#
_entry.id   AF-A0A2X3GRA2-F1
#
_cell.length_a   1.000
_cell.length_b   1.000
_cell.length_c   1.000
_cell.angle_alpha   90.00
_cell.angle_beta   90.00
_cell.angle_gamma   90.00
#
_symmetry.space_group_name_H-M   'P 1'
#
loop_
_entity.id
_entity.type
_entity.pdbx_description
1 polymer ?
#
loop_
_entity_poly.entity_id
_entity_poly.type
_entity_poly.pdbx_seq_one_letter_code
_entity_poly.pdbx_strand_id
1 'polypeptide(L)' 'MLVGGWYLGGRARARSKNTPFESGIDSVGSARLRLSAKFYLVAMFFVIFDVEALYLYAWSTSIRESGWVGFVEAAIFI' A
#
# COMPACT_ATOMS: atom_id res chain seq x y z
N MET A 1 7.85 -23.38 0.03
CA MET A 1 8.05 -23.31 1.50
C MET A 1 6.77 -23.51 2.31
N LEU A 2 5.58 -23.12 1.83
CA LEU A 2 4.31 -23.34 2.56
C LEU A 2 3.89 -24.82 2.64
N VAL A 3 4.09 -25.61 1.57
CA VAL A 3 3.70 -27.05 1.54
C VAL A 3 4.51 -27.89 2.53
N GLY A 4 5.83 -27.69 2.59
CA GLY A 4 6.69 -28.39 3.54
C GLY A 4 6.36 -28.06 5.00
N GLY A 5 6.06 -26.79 5.30
CA GLY A 5 5.63 -26.36 6.63
C GLY A 5 4.25 -26.89 7.03
N TRP A 6 3.33 -27.05 6.07
CA TRP A 6 2.03 -27.68 6.33
C TRP A 6 2.15 -29.18 6.61
N TYR A 7 3.04 -29.88 5.88
CA TYR A 7 3.21 -31.32 6.00
C TYR A 7 3.98 -31.72 7.27
N LEU A 8 5.04 -30.98 7.61
CA LEU A 8 5.88 -31.25 8.78
C LEU A 8 5.41 -30.50 10.04
N GLY A 9 4.48 -29.55 9.91
CA GLY A 9 4.00 -28.71 11.01
C GLY A 9 3.02 -29.44 11.94
N GLY A 10 3.23 -29.29 13.25
CA GLY A 10 2.38 -29.90 14.27
C GLY A 10 0.95 -29.37 14.27
N ARG A 11 -0.03 -30.27 14.13
CA ARG A 11 -1.47 -29.95 14.18
C ARG A 11 -2.00 -29.95 15.62
N ALA A 12 -1.69 -28.91 16.39
CA ALA A 12 -2.31 -28.71 17.70
C ALA A 12 -3.75 -28.17 17.57
N ARG A 13 -4.72 -28.77 18.27
CA ARG A 13 -6.09 -28.26 18.45
C ARG A 13 -6.21 -27.72 19.88
N ALA A 14 -5.99 -26.42 20.06
CA ALA A 14 -6.23 -25.72 21.32
C ALA A 14 -7.39 -24.75 21.15
N ARG A 15 -8.23 -24.59 22.19
CA ARG A 15 -9.43 -23.73 22.15
C ARG A 15 -9.08 -22.27 21.82
N SER A 16 -7.94 -21.79 22.32
CA SER A 16 -7.41 -20.44 22.10
C SER A 16 -6.60 -20.31 20.80
N LYS A 17 -6.43 -21.36 20.01
CA LYS A 17 -5.64 -21.29 18.77
C LYS A 17 -6.29 -20.41 17.70
N ASN A 18 -7.63 -20.29 17.75
CA ASN A 18 -8.42 -19.51 16.81
C ASN A 18 -8.94 -18.20 17.41
N THR A 19 -8.50 -17.84 18.63
CA THR A 19 -8.87 -16.57 19.27
C THR A 19 -7.78 -15.52 18.99
N PRO A 20 -8.14 -14.27 18.64
CA PRO A 20 -7.19 -13.18 18.53
C PRO A 20 -6.37 -13.00 19.81
N PHE A 21 -5.09 -12.64 19.66
CA PHE A 21 -4.24 -12.33 20.79
C PHE A 21 -4.54 -10.92 21.32
N GLU A 22 -4.85 -10.82 22.60
CA GLU A 22 -5.27 -9.57 23.26
C GLU A 22 -4.51 -9.38 24.60
N SER A 23 -3.26 -9.85 24.66
CA SER A 23 -2.38 -9.74 25.84
C SER A 23 -3.00 -10.23 27.17
N GLY A 24 -3.90 -11.21 27.11
CA GLY A 24 -4.56 -11.80 28.29
C GLY A 24 -5.87 -11.14 28.70
N ILE A 25 -6.40 -10.21 27.91
CA ILE A 25 -7.68 -9.54 28.14
C ILE A 25 -8.72 -10.04 27.13
N ASP A 26 -9.99 -10.14 27.50
CA ASP A 26 -11.03 -10.43 26.52
C ASP A 26 -11.29 -9.21 25.63
N SER A 27 -11.40 -9.41 24.31
CA SER A 27 -11.70 -8.35 23.37
C SER A 27 -13.03 -7.67 23.72
N VAL A 28 -12.99 -6.40 24.08
CA VAL A 28 -14.16 -5.60 24.48
C VAL A 28 -14.36 -4.42 23.54
N GLY A 29 -15.61 -4.15 23.16
CA GLY A 29 -15.98 -3.01 22.32
C GLY A 29 -16.04 -3.32 20.82
N SER A 30 -15.97 -2.27 20.00
CA SER A 30 -16.07 -2.36 18.54
C SER A 30 -14.69 -2.36 17.90
N ALA A 31 -14.48 -3.23 16.90
CA ALA A 31 -13.25 -3.26 16.11
C ALA A 31 -13.06 -2.06 15.15
N ARG A 32 -13.95 -1.05 15.23
CA ARG A 32 -13.86 0.16 14.40
C ARG A 32 -13.02 1.22 15.08
N LEU A 33 -11.81 1.41 14.58
CA LEU A 33 -10.94 2.51 14.98
C LEU A 33 -11.32 3.79 14.23
N ARG A 34 -11.39 4.91 14.95
CA ARG A 34 -11.47 6.24 14.33
C ARG A 34 -10.08 6.65 13.88
N LEU A 35 -9.76 6.38 12.62
CA LEU A 35 -8.52 6.86 12.01
C LEU A 35 -8.64 8.35 11.69
N SER A 36 -7.53 9.08 11.90
CA SER A 36 -7.45 10.49 11.51
C SER A 36 -7.58 10.63 10.00
N ALA A 37 -8.23 11.70 9.53
CA ALA A 37 -8.28 12.04 8.10
C ALA A 37 -6.89 12.19 7.46
N LYS A 38 -5.84 12.42 8.26
CA LYS A 38 -4.45 12.48 7.80
C LYS A 38 -4.02 11.24 7.00
N PHE A 39 -4.46 10.04 7.40
CA PHE A 39 -4.12 8.81 6.67
C PHE A 39 -4.75 8.78 5.28
N TYR A 40 -5.99 9.27 5.16
CA TYR A 40 -6.67 9.39 3.88
C TYR A 40 -5.98 10.42 2.97
N LEU A 41 -5.59 11.57 3.51
CA LEU A 41 -4.88 12.59 2.73
C LEU A 41 -3.56 12.06 2.16
N VAL A 42 -2.78 11.34 2.98
CA VAL A 42 -1.53 10.70 2.50
C VAL A 42 -1.82 9.69 1.40
N ALA A 43 -2.84 8.84 1.55
CA ALA A 43 -3.21 7.88 0.52
C ALA A 43 -3.67 8.55 -0.79
N MET A 44 -4.45 9.63 -0.69
CA MET A 44 -4.93 10.38 -1.85
C MET A 44 -3.78 11.08 -2.58
N PHE A 45 -2.87 11.73 -1.84
CA PHE A 45 -1.65 12.32 -2.43
C PHE A 45 -0.77 11.26 -3.08
N PHE A 46 -0.61 10.09 -2.46
CA PHE A 46 0.13 8.98 -3.04
C PHE A 46 -0.44 8.57 -4.40
N VAL A 47 -1.77 8.42 -4.52
CA VAL A 47 -2.41 8.05 -5.79
C VAL A 47 -2.21 9.12 -6.86
N ILE A 48 -2.36 10.40 -6.52
CA ILE A 48 -2.17 11.51 -7.47
C ILE A 48 -0.72 11.54 -7.96
N PHE A 49 0.24 11.49 -7.03
CA PHE A 49 1.66 11.52 -7.35
C PHE A 49 2.12 10.31 -8.17
N ASP A 50 1.57 9.13 -7.90
CA ASP A 50 1.86 7.91 -8.67
C ASP A 50 1.40 8.05 -10.14
N VAL A 51 0.23 8.66 -10.36
CA VAL A 51 -0.28 8.96 -11.70
C VAL A 51 0.57 10.03 -12.40
N GLU A 52 1.01 11.08 -11.68
CA GLU A 52 1.92 12.10 -12.23
C GLU A 52 3.27 11.49 -12.63
N ALA A 53 3.82 10.61 -11.80
CA ALA A 53 5.05 9.88 -12.09
C ALA A 53 4.90 8.99 -13.34
N LEU A 54 3.74 8.36 -13.54
CA LEU A 54 3.44 7.60 -14.76
C LEU A 54 3.51 8.49 -16.01
N TYR A 55 2.95 9.71 -15.97
CA TYR A 55 3.01 10.65 -17.10
C TYR A 55 4.44 11.11 -17.38
N LEU A 56 5.21 11.44 -16.34
CA LEU A 56 6.62 11.79 -16.48
C LEU A 56 7.44 10.64 -17.05
N TYR A 57 7.15 9.40 -16.65
CA TYR A 57 7.79 8.22 -17.20
C TYR A 57 7.45 8.03 -18.68
N ALA A 58 6.19 8.17 -19.08
CA ALA A 58 5.79 8.09 -20.48
C ALA A 58 6.51 9.15 -21.33
N TRP A 59 6.54 10.40 -20.87
CA TRP A 59 7.31 11.47 -21.51
C TRP A 59 8.81 11.14 -21.59
N SER A 60 9.38 10.52 -20.54
CA SER A 60 10.80 10.16 -20.50
C SER A 60 11.23 9.21 -21.64
N THR A 61 10.29 8.39 -22.15
CA THR A 61 10.58 7.44 -23.24
C THR A 61 10.80 8.09 -24.60
N SER A 62 10.29 9.32 -24.80
CA SER A 62 10.34 10.02 -26.10
C SER A 62 10.87 11.45 -26.00
N ILE A 63 11.81 11.71 -25.07
CA ILE A 63 12.36 13.05 -24.82
C ILE A 63 12.96 13.68 -26.09
N ARG A 64 13.61 12.87 -26.94
CA ARG A 64 14.30 13.37 -28.14
C ARG A 64 13.30 13.82 -29.21
N GLU A 65 12.19 13.13 -29.32
CA GLU A 65 11.12 13.38 -30.28
C GLU A 65 10.26 14.58 -29.84
N SER A 66 10.03 14.73 -28.53
CA SER A 66 9.27 15.85 -27.96
C SER A 66 10.04 17.18 -27.97
N GLY A 67 11.37 17.12 -27.99
CA GLY A 67 12.25 18.29 -28.09
C GLY A 67 12.05 19.31 -26.97
N TRP A 68 12.39 20.58 -27.26
CA TRP A 68 12.31 21.68 -26.26
C TRP A 68 10.89 22.00 -25.80
N VAL A 69 9.89 21.83 -26.66
CA VAL A 69 8.49 22.07 -26.30
C VAL A 69 8.05 21.07 -25.24
N GLY A 70 8.28 19.78 -25.46
CA GLY A 70 7.95 18.76 -24.47
C GLY A 70 8.74 18.90 -23.16
N PHE A 71 9.96 19.42 -23.21
CA PHE A 71 10.73 19.73 -21.99
C PHE A 71 10.08 20.87 -21.17
N VAL A 72 9.65 21.94 -21.83
CA VAL A 72 8.94 23.05 -21.15
C VAL A 72 7.60 22.57 -20.60
N GLU A 73 6.86 21.74 -21.33
CA GLU A 73 5.60 21.15 -20.86
C GLU A 73 5.83 20.28 -19.61
N ALA A 74 6.85 19.43 -19.60
CA ALA A 74 7.20 18.61 -18.43
C ALA A 74 7.64 19.46 -17.23
N ALA A 75 8.33 20.59 -17.46
CA ALA A 75 8.75 21.49 -16.41
C ALA A 75 7.59 22.31 -15.81
N ILE A 76 6.54 22.62 -16.58
CA ILE A 76 5.33 23.29 -16.10
C ILE A 76 4.39 22.31 -15.38
N PHE A 77 4.41 21.04 -15.79
CA PHE A 77 3.60 19.99 -15.20
C PHE A 77 3.97 19.68 -13.73
N ILE A 78 5.26 19.86 -13.39
CA ILE A 78 5.81 19.69 -12.04
C ILE A 78 5.64 20.99 -11.24
#